data_AF-A0A952KTT1-F1
#
_entry.id   AF-A0A952KTT1-F1
#
_cell.length_a   1.000
_cell.length_b   1.000
_cell.length_c   1.000
_cell.angle_alpha   90.00
_cell.angle_beta   90.00
_cell.angle_gamma   90.00
#
_symmetry.space_group_name_H-M   'P 1'
#
loop_
_entity.id
_entity.type
_entity.pdbx_description
1 polymer ?
#
loop_
_entity_poly.entity_id
_entity_poly.type
_entity_poly.pdbx_seq_one_letter_code
_entity_poly.pdbx_strand_id
1 'polypeptide(L)'
;MFTKLTFANLAHRPVRTLLSILAIAVEVTMILTLVGVSNGTLHESARRARGSGADILVRAPGASSALTLSSSPMSDKFVNVLRQEPHITLATGTMVQPLELFDTITGIDLDQFTRMSGGFRFTQGGPP
;
A
#
# COMPACT_ATOMS: atom_id res chain seq x y z
N MET A 1 1.31 9.23 54.84
CA MET A 1 2.26 10.18 55.49
C MET A 1 3.53 10.37 54.67
N PHE A 2 4.13 9.29 54.14
CA PHE A 2 5.36 9.32 53.31
C PHE A 2 5.29 10.18 52.03
N THR A 3 4.22 10.08 51.24
CA THR A 3 4.09 10.83 49.97
C THR A 3 4.11 12.35 50.16
N LYS A 4 3.55 12.84 51.27
CA LYS A 4 3.57 14.28 51.61
C LYS A 4 4.99 14.76 51.93
N LEU A 5 5.80 13.92 52.59
CA LEU A 5 7.21 14.23 52.88
C LEU A 5 8.07 14.20 51.60
N THR A 6 7.81 13.28 50.67
CA THR A 6 8.51 13.22 49.37
C THR A 6 8.21 14.46 48.51
N PHE A 7 6.94 14.88 48.44
CA PHE A 7 6.54 16.05 47.66
C PHE A 7 7.11 17.35 48.23
N ALA A 8 7.13 17.48 49.57
CA ALA A 8 7.75 18.61 50.26
C ALA A 8 9.27 18.69 50.00
N ASN A 9 9.97 17.55 49.96
CA ASN A 9 11.39 17.50 49.60
C ASN A 9 11.65 17.89 48.14
N LEU A 10 10.76 17.49 47.23
CA LEU A 10 10.83 17.85 45.82
C LEU A 10 10.65 19.36 45.61
N ALA A 11 9.73 19.97 46.36
CA ALA A 11 9.47 21.41 46.35
C ALA A 11 10.62 22.25 46.93
N HIS A 12 11.46 21.67 47.80
CA HIS A 12 12.62 22.35 48.38
C HIS A 12 13.78 22.54 47.36
N ARG A 13 13.81 21.76 46.26
CA ARG A 13 14.82 21.91 45.20
C ARG A 13 14.16 21.91 43.81
N PRO A 14 13.38 22.96 43.49
CA PRO A 14 12.47 22.96 42.34
C PRO A 14 13.20 22.85 41.00
N VAL A 15 14.35 23.52 40.85
CA VAL A 15 15.12 23.53 39.60
C VAL A 15 15.64 22.14 39.24
N ARG A 16 16.26 21.44 40.19
CA ARG A 16 16.86 20.12 39.92
C ARG A 16 15.78 19.08 39.59
N THR A 17 14.68 19.09 40.32
CA THR A 17 13.54 18.21 40.06
C THR A 17 12.97 18.44 38.67
N LEU A 18 12.75 19.70 38.30
CA LEU A 18 12.16 20.04 37.00
C LEU A 18 13.06 19.60 35.84
N LEU A 19 14.38 19.85 35.93
CA LEU A 19 15.33 19.39 34.93
C LEU A 19 15.31 17.86 34.77
N SER A 20 15.25 17.11 35.88
CA SER A 20 15.19 15.64 35.83
C SER A 20 13.89 15.13 35.20
N ILE A 21 12.74 15.74 35.53
CA ILE A 21 11.45 15.37 34.93
C ILE A 21 11.48 15.65 33.42
N LEU A 22 11.96 16.83 33.01
CA LEU A 22 12.04 17.19 31.59
C LEU A 22 12.99 16.27 30.82
N ALA A 23 14.15 15.94 31.40
CA ALA A 23 15.11 15.04 30.77
C ALA A 23 14.48 13.66 30.48
N ILE A 24 13.81 13.06 31.47
CA ILE A 24 13.14 11.76 31.32
C ILE A 24 11.97 11.86 30.32
N ALA A 25 11.17 12.93 30.41
CA ALA A 25 10.01 13.11 29.53
C ALA A 25 10.42 13.20 28.05
N VAL A 26 11.49 13.93 27.74
CA VAL A 26 12.02 14.04 26.38
C VAL A 26 12.52 12.69 25.87
N GLU A 27 13.28 11.96 26.69
CA GLU A 27 13.83 10.65 26.32
C GLU A 27 12.71 9.63 26.03
N VAL A 28 11.72 9.54 26.91
CA VAL A 28 10.58 8.62 26.74
C VAL A 28 9.74 9.00 25.52
N THR A 29 9.50 10.30 25.31
CA THR A 29 8.75 10.76 24.12
C THR A 29 9.48 10.39 22.84
N MET A 30 10.82 10.51 22.81
CA MET A 30 11.62 10.14 21.65
C MET A 30 11.55 8.64 21.35
N ILE A 31 11.59 7.78 22.37
CA ILE A 31 11.45 6.33 22.19
C ILE A 31 10.05 5.99 21.66
N LEU A 32 9.01 6.57 22.24
CA LEU A 32 7.63 6.32 21.83
C LEU A 32 7.34 6.81 20.41
N THR A 33 7.87 7.97 20.01
CA THR A 33 7.70 8.47 18.64
C THR A 33 8.45 7.61 17.64
N LEU A 34 9.68 7.19 17.94
CA LEU A 34 10.44 6.29 17.08
C LEU A 34 9.72 4.95 16.86
N VAL A 35 9.24 4.33 17.95
CA VAL A 35 8.50 3.05 17.89
C VAL A 35 7.16 3.23 17.16
N GLY A 36 6.44 4.33 17.42
CA GLY A 36 5.18 4.64 16.77
C GLY A 36 5.34 4.84 15.27
N VAL A 37 6.34 5.61 14.83
CA VAL A 37 6.63 5.84 13.41
C VAL A 37 7.11 4.55 12.74
N SER A 38 7.99 3.78 13.38
CA SER A 38 8.50 2.53 12.80
C SER A 38 7.38 1.52 12.59
N ASN A 39 6.53 1.30 13.60
CA ASN A 39 5.39 0.38 13.45
C ASN A 39 4.32 0.91 12.50
N GLY A 40 4.05 2.22 12.53
CA GLY A 40 3.11 2.85 11.61
C GLY A 40 3.55 2.73 10.15
N THR A 41 4.83 3.00 9.86
CA THR A 41 5.39 2.89 8.50
C THR A 41 5.44 1.44 8.03
N LEU A 42 5.79 0.49 8.90
CA LEU A 42 5.73 -0.94 8.59
C LEU A 42 4.31 -1.41 8.31
N HIS A 43 3.34 -1.00 9.13
CA HIS A 43 1.93 -1.35 8.96
C HIS A 43 1.38 -0.80 7.65
N GLU A 44 1.68 0.46 7.32
CA GLU A 44 1.26 1.07 6.06
C GLU A 44 1.96 0.44 4.86
N SER A 45 3.24 0.08 4.98
CA SER A 45 3.96 -0.64 3.92
C SER A 45 3.38 -2.04 3.70
N ALA A 46 3.07 -2.77 4.77
CA ALA A 46 2.40 -4.06 4.71
C ALA A 46 0.96 -3.95 4.19
N ARG A 47 0.23 -2.87 4.52
CA ARG A 47 -1.11 -2.60 4.00
C ARG A 47 -1.07 -2.33 2.50
N ARG A 48 -0.12 -1.52 2.02
CA ARG A 48 0.06 -1.27 0.58
C ARG A 48 0.48 -2.53 -0.17
N ALA A 49 1.42 -3.30 0.37
CA ALA A 49 1.85 -4.57 -0.22
C ALA A 49 0.71 -5.62 -0.26
N ARG A 50 -0.18 -5.63 0.74
CA ARG A 50 -1.40 -6.45 0.69
C ARG A 50 -2.46 -5.89 -0.26
N GLY A 51 -2.57 -4.57 -0.36
CA GLY A 51 -3.50 -3.88 -1.25
C GLY A 51 -3.19 -4.08 -2.73
N SER A 52 -1.94 -4.35 -3.09
CA SER A 52 -1.56 -4.76 -4.44
C SER A 52 -1.87 -6.23 -4.76
N GLY A 53 -2.38 -7.01 -3.80
CA GLY A 53 -2.72 -8.42 -3.99
C GLY A 53 -1.52 -9.31 -4.32
N ALA A 54 -1.74 -10.62 -4.39
CA ALA A 54 -0.80 -11.56 -4.98
C ALA A 54 -1.01 -11.61 -6.50
N ASP A 55 -1.01 -10.45 -7.15
CA ASP A 55 -1.37 -10.33 -8.55
C ASP A 55 -0.17 -10.72 -9.41
N ILE A 56 -0.33 -11.79 -10.20
CA ILE A 56 0.70 -12.30 -11.09
C ILE A 56 0.45 -11.75 -12.50
N LEU A 57 1.37 -10.91 -12.97
CA LEU A 57 1.34 -10.40 -14.34
C LEU A 57 1.99 -11.41 -15.28
N VAL A 58 1.17 -12.12 -16.06
CA VAL A 58 1.65 -12.99 -17.13
C VAL A 58 1.73 -12.19 -18.42
N ARG A 59 2.94 -12.10 -18.99
CA ARG A 59 3.20 -11.40 -20.26
C ARG A 59 3.83 -12.36 -21.25
N ALA A 60 3.45 -12.23 -22.52
CA ALA A 60 4.08 -12.98 -23.60
C ALA A 60 5.57 -12.61 -23.75
N PRO A 61 6.43 -13.55 -24.16
CA PRO A 61 7.83 -13.26 -24.42
C PRO A 61 7.97 -12.13 -25.47
N GLY A 62 8.73 -11.08 -25.11
CA GLY A 62 8.93 -9.89 -25.96
C GLY A 62 8.00 -8.70 -25.70
N ALA A 63 6.98 -8.83 -24.84
CA ALA A 63 6.02 -7.76 -24.53
C ALA A 63 6.55 -6.65 -23.59
N SER A 64 7.79 -6.75 -23.11
CA SER A 64 8.42 -5.79 -22.19
C SER A 64 9.03 -4.57 -22.89
N SER A 65 9.16 -4.62 -24.22
CA SER A 65 9.75 -3.52 -24.99
C SER A 65 8.68 -2.47 -25.26
N ALA A 66 8.89 -1.26 -24.76
CA ALA A 66 8.08 -0.06 -25.01
C ALA A 66 7.91 0.35 -26.50
N LEU A 67 8.33 -0.51 -27.44
CA LEU A 67 8.38 -0.30 -28.88
C LEU A 67 7.67 -1.40 -29.71
N THR A 68 7.00 -2.37 -29.08
CA THR A 68 6.27 -3.39 -29.84
C THR A 68 4.93 -2.85 -30.34
N LEU A 69 4.93 -2.38 -31.60
CA LEU A 69 3.77 -2.11 -32.46
C LEU A 69 2.92 -3.37 -32.76
N SER A 70 3.09 -4.45 -32.01
CA SER A 70 2.42 -5.73 -32.21
C SER A 70 1.27 -5.84 -31.21
N SER A 71 0.06 -5.67 -31.73
CA SER A 71 -1.19 -5.90 -31.02
C SER A 71 -1.30 -7.36 -30.56
N SER A 72 -1.14 -7.58 -29.26
CA SER A 72 -1.53 -8.78 -28.53
C SER A 72 -1.06 -10.13 -29.10
N PRO A 73 0.16 -10.60 -28.74
CA PRO A 73 0.60 -11.98 -29.04
C PRO A 73 -0.09 -13.05 -28.18
N MET A 74 -1.04 -12.69 -27.31
CA MET A 74 -1.62 -13.58 -26.31
C MET A 74 -3.11 -13.78 -26.55
N SER A 75 -3.55 -15.03 -26.70
CA SER A 75 -4.96 -15.37 -26.91
C SER A 75 -5.76 -15.17 -25.63
N ASP A 76 -6.96 -14.57 -25.76
CA ASP A 76 -7.93 -14.38 -24.67
C ASP A 76 -8.30 -15.70 -23.97
N LYS A 77 -8.24 -16.83 -24.70
CA LYS A 77 -8.49 -18.17 -24.15
C LYS A 77 -7.53 -18.55 -23.02
N PHE A 78 -6.34 -17.93 -22.94
CA PHE A 78 -5.36 -18.22 -21.91
C PHE A 78 -5.85 -17.81 -20.52
N VAL A 79 -6.68 -16.77 -20.41
CA VAL A 79 -7.31 -16.36 -19.15
C VAL A 79 -8.19 -17.49 -18.60
N ASN A 80 -8.92 -18.19 -19.47
CA ASN A 80 -9.76 -19.32 -19.06
C ASN A 80 -8.96 -20.57 -18.65
N VAL A 81 -7.77 -20.77 -19.20
CA VAL A 81 -6.86 -21.85 -18.76
C VAL A 81 -6.29 -21.54 -17.38
N LEU A 82 -5.85 -20.30 -17.15
CA LEU A 82 -5.39 -19.85 -15.83
C LEU A 82 -6.49 -19.97 -14.76
N ARG A 83 -7.75 -19.68 -15.10
CA ARG A 83 -8.88 -19.84 -14.16
C ARG A 83 -9.17 -21.29 -13.76
N GLN A 84 -8.69 -22.28 -14.51
CA GLN A 84 -8.91 -23.70 -14.16
C GLN A 84 -7.97 -24.19 -13.06
N GLU A 85 -6.90 -23.46 -12.75
CA GLU A 85 -5.97 -23.82 -11.69
C GLU A 85 -6.58 -23.57 -10.30
N PRO A 86 -6.53 -24.54 -9.37
CA PRO A 86 -7.20 -24.45 -8.07
C PRO A 86 -6.63 -23.38 -7.12
N HIS A 87 -5.46 -22.81 -7.45
CA HIS A 87 -4.82 -21.76 -6.66
C HIS A 87 -5.13 -20.34 -7.17
N ILE A 88 -5.83 -20.19 -8.29
CA ILE A 88 -6.12 -18.90 -8.92
C ILE A 88 -7.54 -18.46 -8.55
N THR A 89 -7.65 -17.43 -7.71
CA THR A 89 -8.96 -16.91 -7.24
C THR A 89 -9.68 -16.13 -8.34
N LEU A 90 -8.92 -15.38 -9.16
CA LEU A 90 -9.45 -14.56 -10.24
C LEU A 90 -8.35 -14.34 -11.28
N ALA A 91 -8.70 -14.34 -12.56
CA ALA A 91 -7.81 -13.92 -13.64
C ALA A 91 -8.58 -13.00 -14.58
N THR A 92 -7.94 -11.91 -15.00
CA THR A 92 -8.48 -10.96 -15.98
C THR A 92 -7.43 -10.67 -17.06
N GLY A 93 -7.90 -10.48 -18.28
CA GLY A 93 -7.06 -9.99 -19.38
C GLY A 93 -7.04 -8.47 -19.41
N THR A 94 -5.89 -7.89 -19.78
CA THR A 94 -5.77 -6.46 -20.08
C THR A 94 -5.02 -6.30 -21.39
N MET A 95 -5.47 -5.41 -22.26
CA MET A 95 -4.81 -5.11 -23.53
C MET A 95 -4.45 -3.63 -23.58
N VAL A 96 -3.17 -3.30 -23.74
CA VAL A 96 -2.72 -1.92 -23.93
C VAL A 96 -2.41 -1.72 -25.42
N GLN A 97 -3.10 -0.76 -26.05
CA GLN A 97 -2.88 -0.38 -27.43
C GLN A 97 -2.40 1.07 -27.49
N PRO A 98 -1.22 1.35 -28.06
CA PRO A 98 -0.77 2.72 -28.28
C PRO A 98 -1.61 3.36 -29.40
N LEU A 99 -2.07 4.59 -29.17
CA LEU A 99 -2.74 5.41 -30.19
C LEU A 99 -1.71 6.35 -30.85
N GLU A 100 -0.99 7.10 -30.02
CA GLU A 100 0.03 8.08 -30.42
C GLU A 100 1.25 7.95 -29.49
N LEU A 101 2.24 8.84 -29.65
CA LEU A 101 3.54 8.74 -28.97
C LEU A 101 3.43 8.74 -27.42
N PHE A 102 2.39 9.37 -26.86
CA PHE A 102 2.16 9.46 -25.41
C PHE A 102 0.81 8.90 -24.95
N ASP A 103 -0.09 8.60 -25.88
CA ASP A 103 -1.44 8.16 -25.56
C ASP A 103 -1.61 6.66 -25.80
N THR A 104 -2.13 5.98 -24.78
CA THR A 104 -2.42 4.54 -24.83
C THR A 104 -3.85 4.29 -24.38
N ILE A 105 -4.56 3.40 -25.06
CA ILE A 105 -5.84 2.85 -24.60
C ILE A 105 -5.56 1.54 -23.89
N THR A 106 -6.10 1.37 -22.69
CA THR A 106 -6.10 0.09 -21.98
C THR A 106 -7.52 -0.49 -21.98
N GLY A 107 -7.69 -1.61 -22.67
CA GLY A 107 -8.90 -2.43 -22.61
C GLY A 107 -8.88 -3.30 -21.36
N ILE A 108 -9.94 -3.18 -20.55
CA ILE A 108 -10.17 -3.98 -19.35
C ILE A 108 -11.62 -4.50 -19.35
N ASP A 109 -11.84 -5.69 -18.78
CA ASP A 109 -13.18 -6.14 -18.42
C ASP A 109 -13.56 -5.49 -17.08
N LEU A 110 -14.52 -4.57 -17.10
CA LEU A 110 -14.86 -3.72 -15.95
C LEU A 110 -15.36 -4.54 -14.75
N ASP A 111 -16.17 -5.57 -14.97
CA ASP A 111 -16.75 -6.37 -13.89
C ASP A 111 -15.72 -7.29 -13.22
N GLN A 112 -14.81 -7.84 -14.02
CA GLN A 112 -13.72 -8.67 -13.52
C GLN A 112 -12.67 -7.81 -12.81
N PHE A 113 -12.31 -6.67 -13.39
CA PHE A 113 -11.33 -5.76 -12.81
C PHE A 113 -11.83 -5.08 -11.53
N THR A 114 -13.11 -4.73 -11.46
CA THR A 114 -13.75 -4.20 -10.23
C THR A 114 -13.69 -5.21 -9.09
N ARG A 115 -13.93 -6.51 -9.39
CA ARG A 115 -13.80 -7.60 -8.41
C ARG A 115 -12.36 -7.81 -7.95
N MET A 116 -11.38 -7.61 -8.83
CA MET A 116 -9.95 -7.75 -8.52
C MET A 116 -9.41 -6.58 -7.67
N SER A 117 -9.71 -5.35 -8.09
CA SER A 117 -9.12 -4.12 -7.54
C SER A 117 -9.85 -3.57 -6.29
N GLY A 118 -10.99 -4.16 -5.91
CA GLY A 118 -11.84 -3.63 -4.84
C GLY A 118 -12.70 -2.45 -5.26
N GLY A 119 -12.79 -2.17 -6.57
CA GLY A 119 -13.70 -1.22 -7.19
C GLY A 119 -13.03 0.06 -7.71
N PHE A 120 -13.59 0.61 -8.79
CA PHE A 120 -13.15 1.88 -9.35
C PHE A 120 -13.77 3.08 -8.65
N ARG A 121 -12.93 4.06 -8.29
CA ARG A 121 -13.41 5.39 -7.89
C ARG A 121 -13.45 6.30 -9.13
N PHE A 122 -14.63 6.43 -9.72
CA PHE A 122 -14.88 7.34 -10.83
C PHE A 122 -14.81 8.80 -10.36
N THR A 123 -14.08 9.65 -11.08
CA THR A 123 -13.98 11.09 -10.77
C THR A 123 -15.17 11.87 -11.35
N GLN A 124 -15.58 11.55 -12.58
CA GLN A 124 -16.82 12.01 -13.24
C GLN A 124 -17.25 10.98 -14.29
N GLY A 125 -18.56 10.75 -14.43
CA GLY A 125 -19.11 9.69 -15.28
C GLY A 125 -18.94 8.31 -14.65
N GLY A 126 -20.05 7.61 -14.41
CA GLY A 126 -20.07 6.21 -14.00
C GLY A 126 -20.19 5.28 -15.22
N PRO A 127 -20.13 3.95 -15.02
CA PRO A 127 -20.34 3.01 -16.11
C PRO A 127 -21.69 3.28 -16.81
N PRO A 128 -21.81 3.04 -18.13
CA PRO A 128 -23.08 3.11 -18.83
C PRO A 128 -24.10 2.08 -18.29
#